data_AF-A0A953JW62-F1
#
_entry.id   AF-A0A953JW62-F1
#
_cell.length_a   1.000
_cell.length_b   1.000
_cell.length_c   1.000
_cell.angle_alpha   90.00
_cell.angle_beta   90.00
_cell.angle_gamma   90.00
#
_symmetry.space_group_name_H-M   'P 1'
#
loop_
_entity.id
_entity.type
_entity.pdbx_description
1 polymer ?
#
loop_
_entity_poly.entity_id
_entity_poly.type
_entity_poly.pdbx_seq_one_letter_code
_entity_poly.pdbx_strand_id
1 'polypeptide(L)'
;MNRWRMVGGILAMIFLFACCGLYRDAFFRHLNAQISVLEYGTDSFEFQFGLQFMGNLSLAALLKLKWIATLGFSLVFFGISCLGIRIWFHRREHYFWLILIYAAAIVLSALAMLVGKISGMQEQWYYFARWMMGAAQSPVLFLIVAALLLSPLAKTTSSTQTPE
;
A
#
# COMPACT_ATOMS: atom_id res chain seq x y z
N MET A 1 -15.89 -19.96 -15.43
CA MET A 1 -14.42 -19.78 -15.40
C MET A 1 -13.78 -21.10 -15.01
N ASN A 2 -12.84 -21.64 -15.80
CA ASN A 2 -12.18 -22.93 -15.48
C ASN A 2 -11.46 -22.84 -14.13
N ARG A 3 -11.65 -23.83 -13.25
CA ARG A 3 -11.04 -23.88 -11.91
C ARG A 3 -9.53 -23.60 -11.94
N TRP A 4 -8.84 -24.14 -12.94
CA TRP A 4 -7.40 -23.92 -13.15
C TRP A 4 -7.01 -22.46 -13.45
N ARG A 5 -7.85 -21.71 -14.19
CA ARG A 5 -7.60 -20.29 -14.44
C ARG A 5 -7.74 -19.46 -13.17
N MET A 6 -8.67 -19.83 -12.29
CA MET A 6 -8.88 -19.18 -11.00
C MET A 6 -7.69 -19.44 -10.06
N VAL A 7 -7.25 -20.70 -9.93
CA VAL A 7 -6.09 -21.07 -9.11
C VAL A 7 -4.82 -20.39 -9.62
N GLY A 8 -4.57 -20.42 -10.94
CA GLY A 8 -3.43 -19.73 -11.54
C GLY A 8 -3.45 -18.23 -11.28
N GLY A 9 -4.63 -17.59 -11.36
CA GLY A 9 -4.81 -16.17 -11.02
C GLY A 9 -4.49 -15.88 -9.55
N ILE A 10 -4.90 -16.74 -8.62
CA ILE A 10 -4.58 -16.60 -7.19
C ILE A 10 -3.07 -16.67 -6.95
N LEU A 11 -2.41 -17.69 -7.48
CA LEU A 11 -0.96 -17.85 -7.32
C LEU A 11 -0.19 -16.68 -7.92
N ALA A 12 -0.60 -16.20 -9.10
CA ALA A 12 -0.01 -15.02 -9.73
C ALA A 12 -0.18 -13.76 -8.87
N MET A 13 -1.36 -13.56 -8.28
CA MET A 13 -1.61 -12.41 -7.39
C MET A 13 -0.79 -12.48 -6.10
N ILE A 14 -0.69 -13.66 -5.47
CA ILE A 14 0.16 -13.88 -4.29
C ILE A 14 1.61 -13.57 -4.64
N PHE A 15 2.10 -14.10 -5.77
CA PHE A 15 3.46 -13.85 -6.24
C PHE A 15 3.72 -12.36 -6.49
N LEU A 16 2.82 -11.65 -7.17
CA LEU A 16 2.95 -10.21 -7.43
C LEU A 16 2.99 -9.39 -6.15
N PHE A 17 2.08 -9.64 -5.20
CA PHE A 17 2.09 -8.95 -3.91
C PHE A 17 3.36 -9.27 -3.11
N ALA A 18 3.82 -10.52 -3.11
CA ALA A 18 5.04 -10.92 -2.42
C ALA A 18 6.28 -10.24 -3.01
N CYS A 19 6.47 -10.29 -4.33
CA CYS A 19 7.60 -9.64 -5.00
C CYS A 19 7.62 -8.13 -4.80
N CYS A 20 6.47 -7.45 -4.98
CA CYS A 20 6.40 -6.01 -4.73
C CYS A 20 6.61 -5.68 -3.25
N GLY A 21 6.07 -6.48 -2.33
CA GLY A 21 6.24 -6.28 -0.89
C GLY A 21 7.69 -6.41 -0.45
N LEU A 22 8.38 -7.46 -0.91
CA LEU A 22 9.80 -7.69 -0.62
C LEU A 22 10.68 -6.57 -1.19
N TYR A 23 10.44 -6.15 -2.44
CA TYR A 23 11.19 -5.05 -3.04
C TYR A 23 10.94 -3.73 -2.32
N ARG A 24 9.68 -3.41 -2.00
CA ARG A 24 9.30 -2.22 -1.22
C ARG A 24 10.01 -2.19 0.13
N ASP A 25 10.03 -3.32 0.83
CA ASP A 25 10.67 -3.44 2.14
C ASP A 25 12.19 -3.27 2.06
N ALA A 26 12.84 -3.91 1.08
CA ALA A 26 14.26 -3.69 0.81
C ALA A 26 14.55 -2.21 0.50
N PHE A 27 13.78 -1.59 -0.37
CA PHE A 27 13.91 -0.18 -0.75
C PHE A 27 13.83 0.75 0.46
N PHE A 28 12.79 0.62 1.30
CA PHE A 28 12.61 1.50 2.46
C PHE A 28 13.63 1.23 3.57
N ARG A 29 14.15 0.01 3.73
CA ARG A 29 15.25 -0.26 4.67
C ARG A 29 16.52 0.48 4.27
N HIS A 30 16.92 0.40 3.00
CA HIS A 30 18.10 1.11 2.50
C HIS A 30 17.91 2.63 2.55
N LEU A 31 16.74 3.12 2.19
CA LEU A 31 16.43 4.54 2.23
C LEU A 31 16.52 5.10 3.66
N ASN A 32 15.91 4.43 4.63
CA ASN A 32 15.95 4.87 6.03
C ASN A 32 17.36 4.71 6.63
N ALA A 33 18.11 3.67 6.25
CA ALA A 33 19.50 3.51 6.67
C ALA A 33 20.37 4.68 6.18
N GLN A 34 20.24 5.09 4.91
CA GLN A 34 20.98 6.22 4.39
C GLN A 34 20.59 7.56 5.04
N ILE A 35 19.30 7.74 5.33
CA ILE A 35 18.85 8.90 6.11
C ILE A 35 19.49 8.90 7.50
N SER A 36 19.53 7.77 8.18
CA SER A 36 20.16 7.64 9.51
C SER A 36 21.66 7.96 9.48
N VAL A 37 22.39 7.48 8.46
CA VAL A 37 23.82 7.79 8.29
C VAL A 37 24.04 9.30 8.11
N LEU A 38 23.25 9.95 7.27
CA LEU A 38 23.41 11.39 7.00
C LEU A 38 22.91 12.29 8.12
N GLU A 39 21.93 11.86 8.91
CA GLU A 39 21.31 12.66 9.97
C GLU A 39 22.03 12.49 11.32
N TYR A 40 22.50 11.28 11.63
CA TYR A 40 23.07 10.95 12.95
C TYR A 40 24.53 10.47 12.90
N GLY A 41 25.13 10.30 11.71
CA GLY A 41 26.52 9.85 11.57
C GLY A 41 26.75 8.39 11.97
N THR A 42 25.73 7.54 11.86
CA THR A 42 25.84 6.09 12.11
C THR A 42 26.75 5.40 11.09
N ASP A 43 27.25 4.20 11.43
CA ASP A 43 28.14 3.41 10.56
C ASP A 43 27.56 3.20 9.15
N SER A 44 28.46 3.19 8.16
CA SER A 44 28.12 2.94 6.76
C SER A 44 27.51 1.54 6.58
N PHE A 45 26.47 1.44 5.76
CA PHE A 45 25.86 0.17 5.36
C PHE A 45 26.07 -0.08 3.86
N GLU A 46 26.08 -1.36 3.47
CA GLU A 46 26.21 -1.74 2.06
C GLU A 46 24.87 -1.70 1.34
N PHE A 47 24.85 -1.11 0.15
CA PHE A 47 23.66 -1.08 -0.70
C PHE A 47 23.49 -2.37 -1.50
N GLN A 48 22.29 -2.95 -1.45
CA GLN A 48 21.89 -3.98 -2.41
C GLN A 48 21.93 -3.47 -3.86
N PHE A 49 22.10 -4.41 -4.78
CA PHE A 49 22.12 -4.13 -6.22
C PHE A 49 20.88 -3.33 -6.66
N GLY A 50 21.11 -2.26 -7.44
CA GLY A 50 20.07 -1.34 -7.90
C GLY A 50 19.69 -0.21 -6.95
N LEU A 51 20.16 -0.22 -5.68
CA LEU A 51 19.89 0.84 -4.69
C LEU A 51 21.09 1.76 -4.43
N GLN A 52 22.22 1.51 -5.07
CA GLN A 52 23.47 2.26 -4.91
C GLN A 52 23.33 3.76 -5.22
N PHE A 53 22.40 4.14 -6.09
CA PHE A 53 22.14 5.55 -6.42
C PHE A 53 21.78 6.39 -5.19
N MET A 54 21.19 5.78 -4.15
CA MET A 54 20.83 6.47 -2.92
C MET A 54 22.04 7.02 -2.16
N GLY A 55 23.20 6.37 -2.29
CA GLY A 55 24.45 6.83 -1.66
C GLY A 55 24.94 8.18 -2.18
N ASN A 56 24.51 8.59 -3.37
CA ASN A 56 24.87 9.86 -3.99
C ASN A 56 23.84 10.97 -3.74
N LEU A 57 22.75 10.70 -3.02
CA LEU A 57 21.69 11.68 -2.76
C LEU A 57 21.93 12.43 -1.44
N SER A 58 21.60 13.72 -1.44
CA SER A 58 21.60 14.52 -0.21
C SER A 58 20.46 14.11 0.73
N LEU A 59 20.56 14.45 2.01
CA LEU A 59 19.51 14.20 3.01
C LEU A 59 18.14 14.74 2.56
N ALA A 60 18.11 15.97 2.06
CA ALA A 60 16.87 16.57 1.54
C ALA A 60 16.30 15.80 0.33
N ALA A 61 17.16 15.28 -0.55
CA ALA A 61 16.73 14.47 -1.69
C ALA A 61 16.18 13.11 -1.24
N LEU A 62 16.79 12.47 -0.23
CA LEU A 62 16.32 11.19 0.33
C LEU A 62 14.99 11.33 1.05
N LEU A 63 14.79 12.41 1.81
CA LEU A 63 13.51 12.71 2.44
C LEU A 63 12.40 12.92 1.38
N LYS A 64 12.69 13.63 0.28
CA LYS A 64 11.75 13.75 -0.85
C LYS A 64 11.49 12.40 -1.51
N LEU A 65 12.53 11.61 -1.76
CA LEU A 65 12.43 10.27 -2.33
C LEU A 65 11.56 9.35 -1.47
N LYS A 66 11.62 9.46 -0.15
CA LYS A 66 10.77 8.71 0.79
C LYS A 66 9.29 8.98 0.55
N TRP A 67 8.90 10.24 0.40
CA TRP A 67 7.51 10.62 0.13
C TRP A 67 7.06 10.17 -1.27
N ILE A 68 7.91 10.38 -2.29
CA ILE A 68 7.63 9.95 -3.66
C ILE A 68 7.48 8.43 -3.74
N ALA A 69 8.39 7.67 -3.13
CA ALA A 69 8.33 6.22 -3.09
C ALA A 69 7.11 5.72 -2.31
N THR A 70 6.72 6.42 -1.24
CA THR A 70 5.51 6.08 -0.47
C THR A 70 4.27 6.14 -1.36
N LEU A 71 4.09 7.23 -2.10
CA LEU A 71 2.98 7.36 -3.04
C LEU A 71 3.11 6.39 -4.22
N GLY A 72 4.32 6.24 -4.78
CA GLY A 72 4.60 5.33 -5.89
C GLY A 72 4.26 3.88 -5.57
N PHE A 73 4.72 3.37 -4.43
CA PHE A 73 4.37 2.02 -3.98
C PHE A 73 2.87 1.89 -3.69
N SER A 74 2.23 2.89 -3.07
CA SER A 74 0.77 2.85 -2.87
C SER A 74 0.00 2.74 -4.19
N LEU A 75 0.43 3.45 -5.24
CA LEU A 75 -0.15 3.34 -6.58
C LEU A 75 0.10 1.97 -7.22
N VAL A 76 1.30 1.40 -7.05
CA VAL A 76 1.60 0.04 -7.54
C VAL A 76 0.70 -0.99 -6.86
N PHE A 77 0.58 -0.95 -5.53
CA PHE A 77 -0.29 -1.86 -4.79
C PHE A 77 -1.77 -1.66 -5.14
N PHE A 78 -2.21 -0.42 -5.35
CA PHE A 78 -3.55 -0.13 -5.85
C PHE A 78 -3.78 -0.73 -7.25
N GLY A 79 -2.80 -0.63 -8.15
CA GLY A 79 -2.86 -1.22 -9.48
C GLY A 79 -2.94 -2.74 -9.45
N ILE A 80 -2.12 -3.40 -8.61
CA ILE A 80 -2.20 -4.84 -8.38
C ILE A 80 -3.59 -5.21 -7.81
N SER A 81 -4.08 -4.44 -6.85
CA SER A 81 -5.41 -4.65 -6.26
C SER A 81 -6.53 -4.54 -7.30
N CYS A 82 -6.45 -3.56 -8.21
CA CYS A 82 -7.37 -3.39 -9.34
C CYS A 82 -7.35 -4.61 -10.27
N LEU A 83 -6.15 -5.15 -10.56
CA LEU A 83 -6.00 -6.38 -11.33
C LEU A 83 -6.68 -7.56 -10.62
N GLY A 84 -6.54 -7.67 -9.30
CA GLY A 84 -7.24 -8.66 -8.49
C GLY A 84 -8.76 -8.55 -8.63
N ILE A 85 -9.33 -7.34 -8.50
CA ILE A 85 -10.76 -7.10 -8.69
C ILE A 85 -11.22 -7.52 -10.08
N ARG A 86 -10.43 -7.19 -11.11
CA ARG A 86 -10.71 -7.57 -12.51
C ARG A 86 -10.77 -9.08 -12.69
N ILE A 87 -9.83 -9.82 -12.11
CA ILE A 87 -9.69 -11.28 -12.28
C ILE A 87 -10.77 -12.04 -11.50
N TRP A 88 -11.14 -11.59 -10.31
CA TRP A 88 -12.04 -12.36 -9.44
C TRP A 88 -13.49 -11.95 -9.54
N PHE A 89 -13.79 -10.67 -9.56
CA PHE A 89 -15.16 -10.21 -9.38
C PHE A 89 -15.82 -9.67 -10.66
N HIS A 90 -15.03 -9.24 -11.65
CA HIS A 90 -15.48 -8.80 -12.98
C HIS A 90 -16.55 -7.69 -12.99
N ARG A 91 -16.84 -7.04 -11.85
CA ARG A 91 -17.83 -5.96 -11.72
C ARG A 91 -17.14 -4.62 -11.50
N ARG A 92 -17.56 -3.60 -12.26
CA ARG A 92 -17.01 -2.23 -12.18
C ARG A 92 -17.32 -1.56 -10.84
N GLU A 93 -18.45 -1.89 -10.23
CA GLU A 93 -18.87 -1.36 -8.92
C GLU A 93 -17.87 -1.65 -7.80
N HIS A 94 -17.13 -2.76 -7.89
CA HIS A 94 -16.20 -3.15 -6.83
C HIS A 94 -14.92 -2.29 -6.80
N TYR A 95 -14.59 -1.61 -7.90
CA TYR A 95 -13.48 -0.65 -7.92
C TYR A 95 -13.78 0.57 -7.06
N PHE A 96 -15.05 0.94 -6.89
CA PHE A 96 -15.43 2.06 -6.02
C PHE A 96 -14.99 1.81 -4.58
N TRP A 97 -15.27 0.62 -4.03
CA TRP A 97 -14.85 0.24 -2.68
C TRP A 97 -13.34 0.23 -2.51
N LEU A 98 -12.62 -0.24 -3.55
CA LEU A 98 -11.17 -0.23 -3.55
C LEU A 98 -10.59 1.20 -3.58
N ILE A 99 -11.14 2.07 -4.40
CA ILE A 99 -10.75 3.48 -4.45
C ILE A 99 -11.04 4.16 -3.11
N LEU A 100 -12.22 3.92 -2.55
CA LEU A 100 -12.65 4.50 -1.29
C LEU A 100 -11.71 4.13 -0.13
N ILE A 101 -11.34 2.85 0.00
CA ILE A 101 -10.47 2.42 1.11
C ILE A 101 -9.04 2.95 0.97
N TYR A 102 -8.49 3.02 -0.25
CA TYR A 102 -7.17 3.62 -0.50
C TYR A 102 -7.19 5.13 -0.26
N ALA A 103 -8.22 5.83 -0.74
CA ALA A 103 -8.40 7.25 -0.50
C ALA A 103 -8.54 7.55 1.00
N ALA A 104 -9.34 6.75 1.72
CA ALA A 104 -9.47 6.87 3.18
C ALA A 104 -8.13 6.69 3.89
N ALA A 105 -7.33 5.68 3.50
CA ALA A 105 -6.01 5.47 4.09
C ALA A 105 -5.07 6.67 3.89
N ILE A 106 -5.05 7.25 2.69
CA ILE A 106 -4.23 8.42 2.37
C ILE A 106 -4.70 9.65 3.16
N VAL A 107 -6.01 9.92 3.15
CA VAL A 107 -6.61 11.07 3.85
C VAL A 107 -6.38 10.96 5.35
N LEU A 108 -6.62 9.80 5.96
CA LEU A 108 -6.38 9.57 7.38
C LEU A 108 -4.89 9.74 7.74
N SER A 109 -3.99 9.29 6.88
CA SER A 109 -2.55 9.51 7.07
C SER A 109 -2.18 10.99 7.05
N ALA A 110 -2.71 11.75 6.09
CA ALA A 110 -2.47 13.19 5.98
C ALA A 110 -3.06 13.96 7.18
N LEU A 111 -4.28 13.62 7.59
CA LEU A 111 -4.93 14.21 8.76
C LEU A 111 -4.15 13.90 10.03
N ALA A 112 -3.68 12.66 10.21
CA ALA A 112 -2.85 12.31 11.35
C ALA A 112 -1.57 13.15 11.43
N MET A 113 -0.85 13.31 10.32
CA MET A 113 0.33 14.18 10.27
C MET A 113 -0.01 15.63 10.66
N LEU A 114 -1.16 16.15 10.22
CA LEU A 114 -1.61 17.50 10.58
C LEU A 114 -1.97 17.60 12.06
N VAL A 115 -2.70 16.63 12.60
CA VAL A 115 -3.07 16.58 14.02
C VAL A 115 -1.81 16.50 14.88
N GLY A 116 -0.85 15.64 14.54
CA GLY A 116 0.42 15.55 15.27
C GLY A 116 1.20 16.86 15.30
N LYS A 117 1.11 17.65 14.23
CA LYS A 117 1.71 18.99 14.19
C LYS A 117 1.01 19.97 15.13
N ILE A 118 -0.32 19.93 15.22
CA ILE A 118 -1.13 20.86 16.02
C ILE A 118 -1.13 20.48 17.51
N SER A 119 -1.19 19.18 17.84
CA SER A 119 -1.26 18.69 19.22
C SER A 119 0.10 18.59 19.91
N GLY A 120 1.20 18.77 19.18
CA GLY A 120 2.56 18.53 19.68
C GLY A 120 2.96 17.06 19.80
N MET A 121 2.07 16.12 19.46
CA MET A 121 2.28 14.67 19.53
C MET A 121 2.79 14.08 18.20
N GLN A 122 3.78 14.72 17.58
CA GLN A 122 4.22 14.39 16.22
C GLN A 122 4.61 12.92 16.05
N GLU A 123 5.31 12.34 17.02
CA GLU A 123 5.81 10.96 16.93
C GLU A 123 4.66 9.93 16.87
N GLN A 124 3.68 10.06 17.77
CA GLN A 124 2.53 9.14 17.87
C GLN A 124 1.69 9.16 16.59
N TRP A 125 1.36 10.36 16.12
CA TRP A 125 0.57 10.53 14.90
C TRP A 125 1.36 10.19 13.63
N TYR A 126 2.69 10.35 13.65
CA TYR A 126 3.58 9.85 12.59
C TYR A 126 3.54 8.32 12.49
N TYR A 127 3.60 7.60 13.62
CA TYR A 127 3.46 6.14 13.61
C TYR A 127 2.11 5.70 13.06
N PHE A 128 1.02 6.37 13.45
CA PHE A 128 -0.31 6.08 12.90
C PHE A 128 -0.37 6.31 11.39
N ALA A 129 0.11 7.46 10.91
CA ALA A 129 0.17 7.77 9.49
C ALA A 129 1.03 6.75 8.72
N ARG A 130 2.15 6.32 9.30
CA ARG A 130 3.02 5.28 8.73
C ARG A 130 2.32 3.93 8.67
N TRP A 131 1.53 3.57 9.67
CA TRP A 131 0.76 2.32 9.67
C TRP A 131 -0.30 2.32 8.57
N MET A 132 -1.06 3.43 8.43
CA MET A 132 -2.07 3.60 7.38
C MET A 132 -1.45 3.54 5.98
N MET A 133 -0.35 4.26 5.73
CA MET A 133 0.36 4.17 4.46
C MET A 133 1.01 2.79 4.24
N GLY A 134 1.44 2.12 5.31
CA GLY A 134 1.90 0.75 5.27
C GLY A 134 0.81 -0.20 4.77
N ALA A 135 -0.42 -0.06 5.26
CA ALA A 135 -1.57 -0.82 4.78
C ALA A 135 -1.82 -0.58 3.28
N ALA A 136 -1.76 0.67 2.83
CA ALA A 136 -1.90 1.05 1.42
C ALA A 136 -0.76 0.56 0.51
N GLN A 137 0.38 0.14 1.05
CA GLN A 137 1.54 -0.41 0.33
C GLN A 137 1.69 -1.92 0.57
N SER A 138 0.58 -2.59 0.84
CA SER A 138 0.53 -4.00 1.20
C SER A 138 -0.74 -4.63 0.63
N PRO A 139 -0.86 -5.97 0.61
CA PRO A 139 -2.10 -6.63 0.19
C PRO A 139 -3.28 -6.37 1.15
N VAL A 140 -3.07 -5.75 2.31
CA VAL A 140 -4.08 -5.63 3.38
C VAL A 140 -5.37 -4.98 2.88
N LEU A 141 -5.29 -3.81 2.22
CA LEU A 141 -6.50 -3.13 1.76
C LEU A 141 -7.26 -3.94 0.71
N PHE A 142 -6.54 -4.63 -0.16
CA PHE A 142 -7.15 -5.56 -1.12
C PHE A 142 -7.85 -6.72 -0.41
N LEU A 143 -7.21 -7.33 0.58
CA LEU A 143 -7.78 -8.44 1.34
C LEU A 143 -9.05 -8.03 2.10
N ILE A 144 -9.07 -6.83 2.68
CA ILE A 144 -10.27 -6.27 3.34
C ILE A 144 -11.42 -6.17 2.33
N VAL A 145 -11.18 -5.55 1.17
CA VAL A 145 -12.22 -5.39 0.13
C VAL A 145 -12.67 -6.76 -0.41
N ALA A 146 -11.73 -7.66 -0.69
CA ALA A 146 -12.06 -9.00 -1.17
C ALA A 146 -12.91 -9.78 -0.16
N ALA A 147 -12.59 -9.70 1.13
CA ALA A 147 -13.35 -10.33 2.20
C ALA A 147 -14.78 -9.75 2.29
N LEU A 148 -14.93 -8.43 2.21
CA LEU A 148 -16.24 -7.76 2.22
C LEU A 148 -17.11 -8.21 1.04
N LEU A 149 -16.54 -8.26 -0.16
CA LEU A 149 -17.25 -8.65 -1.38
C LEU A 149 -17.64 -10.14 -1.41
N LEU A 150 -16.88 -11.00 -0.71
CA LEU A 150 -17.18 -12.43 -0.57
C LEU A 150 -18.16 -12.71 0.59
N SER A 151 -18.35 -11.74 1.49
CA SER A 151 -19.20 -11.93 2.67
C SER A 151 -20.68 -12.13 2.28
N PRO A 152 -21.45 -12.91 3.07
CA PRO A 152 -22.89 -13.06 2.85
C PRO A 152 -23.66 -11.73 2.86
N LEU A 153 -23.15 -10.73 3.58
CA LEU A 153 -23.72 -9.38 3.69
C LEU A 153 -23.77 -8.65 2.34
N ALA A 154 -22.91 -9.02 1.38
CA ALA A 154 -22.93 -8.46 0.04
C ALA A 154 -24.05 -9.04 -0.85
N LYS A 155 -24.64 -10.19 -0.48
CA LYS A 155 -25.67 -10.87 -1.30
C LYS A 155 -27.07 -10.32 -1.04
N THR A 156 -27.37 -9.87 0.17
CA THR A 156 -28.70 -9.41 0.61
C THR A 156 -29.16 -8.10 -0.02
N THR A 157 -28.24 -7.25 -0.50
CA THR A 157 -28.59 -6.00 -1.21
C THR A 157 -28.98 -6.20 -2.68
N SER A 158 -28.75 -7.39 -3.24
CA SER A 158 -29.07 -7.69 -4.65
C SER A 158 -30.43 -8.35 -4.86
N SER A 159 -31.10 -8.81 -3.80
CA SER A 159 -32.39 -9.54 -3.88
C SER A 159 -33.63 -8.67 -3.65
N THR A 160 -33.48 -7.37 -3.41
CA THR A 160 -34.61 -6.44 -3.15
C THR A 160 -35.07 -5.67 -4.39
N GLN A 161 -34.60 -6.02 -5.59
CA GLN A 161 -35.04 -5.43 -6.86
C GLN A 161 -35.78 -6.44 -7.75
N THR A 162 -36.93 -6.93 -7.29
CA THR A 162 -38.01 -7.41 -8.15
C THR A 162 -39.33 -6.94 -7.57
N PRO A 163 -39.87 -5.78 -8.00
CA PRO A 163 -41.31 -5.56 -7.89
C PRO A 163 -41.99 -6.41 -8.95
N GLU A 164 -42.84 -7.33 -8.50
CA GLU A 164 -43.91 -7.91 -9.34
C GLU A 164 -44.92 -6.84 -9.75
#